data_AF-A0A1V2MFT5-F1
#
_entry.id   AF-A0A1V2MFT5-F1
#
_cell.length_a   1.000
_cell.length_b   1.000
_cell.length_c   1.000
_cell.angle_alpha   90.00
_cell.angle_beta   90.00
_cell.angle_gamma   90.00
#
_symmetry.space_group_name_H-M   'P 1'
#
loop_
_entity.id
_entity.type
_entity.pdbx_description
1 polymer ?
#
loop_
_entity_poly.entity_id
_entity_poly.type
_entity_poly.pdbx_seq_one_letter_code
_entity_poly.pdbx_strand_id
1 'polypeptide(L)'
;MNERIPITSGEIIFGKDFLNYKAVLDDFKRAKCIRVMTYNISKNNDKNGLINALKNVSEDVDIKIITNIPSRMDCYHNSDAGKIMRKNSKNNVDIYLKKLNPENFSSNTEVRFNFSNHAKIIGTENVLYIGSANYSDESKNNFEIGIIITNTEIIQKVYEEIFLVVIKESIPYFEDDFNNLRLFVSKMEKEFKCWLDGYECRLTNYNSGNNLYPEYNFTILREILKELHNIDSLLTNTYTELDDDDDDDDDDDYNTLIDEIQTELYLINIEWMLRFTSMCSEKNKANNWVICEEWIMYEERNCYYRINLCDEIKTIIKFLEDIHEGILKYSYKWINKKIDNTGL
;
A
#
# COMPACT_ATOMS: atom_id res chain seq x y z
N MET A 1 -9.16 -9.09 -27.86
CA MET A 1 -10.51 -9.03 -27.25
C MET A 1 -11.31 -7.90 -27.90
N ASN A 2 -12.64 -8.01 -27.99
CA ASN A 2 -13.51 -6.97 -28.56
C ASN A 2 -14.81 -6.87 -27.74
N GLU A 3 -14.75 -6.12 -26.62
CA GLU A 3 -15.90 -5.89 -25.74
C GLU A 3 -16.72 -4.69 -26.21
N ARG A 4 -18.05 -4.76 -26.02
CA ARG A 4 -18.99 -3.70 -26.43
C ARG A 4 -20.02 -3.45 -25.36
N ILE A 5 -19.92 -2.27 -24.73
CA ILE A 5 -20.90 -1.82 -23.74
C ILE A 5 -21.75 -0.70 -24.36
N PRO A 6 -23.07 -0.92 -24.56
CA PRO A 6 -23.95 0.12 -25.08
C PRO A 6 -24.16 1.21 -24.02
N ILE A 7 -23.92 2.46 -24.41
CA ILE A 7 -24.16 3.63 -23.56
C ILE A 7 -25.55 4.18 -23.88
N THR A 8 -26.46 4.10 -22.93
CA THR A 8 -27.85 4.58 -23.09
C THR A 8 -28.05 6.02 -22.63
N SER A 9 -27.13 6.54 -21.81
CA SER A 9 -27.13 7.92 -21.31
C SER A 9 -25.71 8.36 -20.96
N GLY A 10 -25.41 9.64 -21.21
CA GLY A 10 -24.12 10.27 -20.93
C GLY A 10 -24.05 11.65 -21.57
N GLU A 11 -23.13 12.48 -21.08
CA GLU A 11 -22.92 13.84 -21.58
C GLU A 11 -21.61 13.92 -22.35
N ILE A 12 -21.66 14.40 -23.58
CA ILE A 12 -20.44 14.73 -24.32
C ILE A 12 -19.85 16.00 -23.74
N ILE A 13 -18.59 15.96 -23.37
CA ILE A 13 -17.82 17.12 -22.93
C ILE A 13 -16.71 17.40 -23.93
N PHE A 14 -16.67 18.62 -24.44
CA PHE A 14 -15.64 19.11 -25.35
C PHE A 14 -15.08 20.42 -24.81
N GLY A 15 -13.76 20.53 -24.79
CA GLY A 15 -13.13 21.54 -23.98
C GLY A 15 -11.68 21.83 -24.29
N LYS A 16 -11.27 23.05 -23.95
CA LYS A 16 -9.89 23.49 -23.87
C LYS A 16 -9.76 24.41 -22.65
N ASP A 17 -8.57 24.45 -22.07
CA ASP A 17 -8.18 25.23 -20.89
C ASP A 17 -8.90 24.78 -19.60
N PHE A 18 -9.45 23.55 -19.58
CA PHE A 18 -10.00 22.90 -18.38
C PHE A 18 -9.78 21.38 -18.39
N LEU A 19 -9.95 20.74 -17.23
CA LEU A 19 -9.88 19.29 -17.10
C LEU A 19 -11.24 18.67 -17.42
N ASN A 20 -11.39 18.00 -18.55
CA ASN A 20 -12.66 17.37 -18.93
C ASN A 20 -13.15 16.31 -17.94
N TYR A 21 -12.24 15.71 -17.16
CA TYR A 21 -12.57 14.77 -16.10
C TYR A 21 -12.84 15.44 -14.74
N LYS A 22 -13.01 16.77 -14.69
CA LYS A 22 -13.23 17.51 -13.43
C LYS A 22 -14.41 16.98 -12.61
N ALA A 23 -15.50 16.57 -13.26
CA ALA A 23 -16.66 16.00 -12.57
C ALA A 23 -16.30 14.76 -11.73
N VAL A 24 -15.30 13.98 -12.18
CA VAL A 24 -14.78 12.82 -11.45
C VAL A 24 -13.94 13.25 -10.25
N LEU A 25 -13.07 14.26 -10.41
CA LEU A 25 -12.28 14.82 -9.30
C LEU A 25 -13.17 15.36 -8.18
N ASP A 26 -14.24 16.05 -8.57
CA ASP A 26 -15.19 16.64 -7.62
C ASP A 26 -15.96 15.55 -6.85
N ASP A 27 -16.06 14.33 -7.39
CA ASP A 27 -16.72 13.19 -6.75
C ASP A 27 -15.83 12.39 -5.79
N PHE A 28 -14.50 12.56 -5.82
CA PHE A 28 -13.57 11.79 -4.98
C PHE A 28 -13.91 11.78 -3.48
N LYS A 29 -14.50 12.87 -2.96
CA LYS A 29 -14.90 12.99 -1.55
C LYS A 29 -16.03 12.04 -1.12
N ARG A 30 -16.77 11.48 -2.09
CA ARG A 30 -17.90 10.58 -1.86
C ARG A 30 -17.64 9.17 -2.39
N ALA A 31 -16.52 8.99 -3.09
CA ALA A 31 -16.17 7.76 -3.76
C ALA A 31 -15.77 6.67 -2.75
N LYS A 32 -16.21 5.45 -3.02
CA LYS A 32 -15.73 4.22 -2.38
C LYS A 32 -14.70 3.49 -3.23
N CYS A 33 -14.73 3.71 -4.54
CA CYS A 33 -13.69 3.22 -5.43
C CYS A 33 -13.28 4.30 -6.44
N ILE A 34 -12.02 4.24 -6.85
CA ILE A 34 -11.47 5.09 -7.90
C ILE A 34 -10.72 4.20 -8.88
N ARG A 35 -10.97 4.40 -10.16
CA ARG A 35 -10.32 3.68 -11.26
C ARG A 35 -9.68 4.69 -12.19
N VAL A 36 -8.38 4.52 -12.45
CA VAL A 36 -7.61 5.36 -13.36
C VAL A 36 -6.91 4.46 -14.36
N MET A 37 -7.18 4.64 -15.64
CA MET A 37 -6.45 4.02 -16.74
C MET A 37 -6.00 5.13 -17.67
N THR A 38 -4.70 5.34 -17.81
CA THR A 38 -4.15 6.45 -18.60
C THR A 38 -2.97 5.99 -19.45
N TYR A 39 -2.74 6.66 -20.58
CA TYR A 39 -1.54 6.43 -21.36
C TYR A 39 -0.31 7.08 -20.72
N ASN A 40 -0.46 8.28 -20.15
CA ASN A 40 0.65 8.96 -19.51
C ASN A 40 0.23 9.75 -18.28
N ILE A 41 1.24 10.09 -17.47
CA ILE A 41 1.14 11.08 -16.40
C ILE A 41 2.12 12.22 -16.69
N SER A 42 1.90 13.35 -16.03
CA SER A 42 2.84 14.48 -16.11
C SER A 42 4.23 14.06 -15.62
N LYS A 43 5.27 14.43 -16.36
CA LYS A 43 6.67 14.28 -15.93
C LYS A 43 7.13 15.42 -15.01
N ASN A 44 6.43 16.56 -15.04
CA ASN A 44 6.80 17.73 -14.25
C ASN A 44 6.32 17.55 -12.80
N ASN A 45 7.21 17.79 -11.83
CA ASN A 45 6.90 17.66 -10.40
C ASN A 45 5.90 18.74 -9.91
N ASP A 46 5.85 19.89 -10.56
CA ASP A 46 4.96 20.99 -10.17
C ASP A 46 3.53 20.83 -10.71
N LYS A 47 3.33 19.80 -11.56
CA LYS A 47 2.07 19.54 -12.27
C LYS A 47 1.57 18.14 -11.96
N ASN A 48 0.93 18.03 -10.80
CA ASN A 48 0.49 16.78 -10.19
C ASN A 48 -0.97 16.88 -9.71
N GLY A 49 -1.84 17.66 -10.37
CA GLY A 49 -3.19 17.95 -9.88
C GLY A 49 -3.98 16.72 -9.44
N LEU A 50 -4.13 15.72 -10.33
CA LEU A 50 -4.84 14.49 -9.96
C LEU A 50 -3.98 13.55 -9.06
N ILE A 51 -2.65 13.56 -9.14
CA ILE A 51 -1.80 12.73 -8.23
C ILE A 51 -1.97 13.22 -6.80
N ASN A 52 -1.90 14.54 -6.61
CA ASN A 52 -2.14 15.18 -5.34
C ASN A 52 -3.57 14.94 -4.86
N ALA A 53 -4.57 14.93 -5.76
CA ALA A 53 -5.93 14.59 -5.38
C ALA A 53 -6.00 13.15 -4.84
N LEU A 54 -5.41 12.18 -5.53
CA LEU A 54 -5.38 10.77 -5.10
C LEU A 54 -4.65 10.59 -3.76
N LYS A 55 -3.55 11.31 -3.52
CA LYS A 55 -2.80 11.26 -2.25
C LYS A 55 -3.63 11.71 -1.05
N ASN A 56 -4.65 12.54 -1.26
CA ASN A 56 -5.52 13.09 -0.20
C ASN A 56 -6.86 12.34 -0.08
N VAL A 57 -7.04 11.22 -0.79
CA VAL A 57 -8.22 10.37 -0.65
C VAL A 57 -8.12 9.58 0.66
N SER A 58 -9.26 9.34 1.30
CA SER A 58 -9.37 8.59 2.55
C SER A 58 -8.81 7.15 2.43
N GLU A 59 -8.27 6.62 3.53
CA GLU A 59 -7.59 5.31 3.57
C GLU A 59 -8.49 4.13 3.14
N ASP A 60 -9.81 4.26 3.31
CA ASP A 60 -10.82 3.24 3.05
C ASP A 60 -11.30 3.15 1.59
N VAL A 61 -10.86 4.06 0.73
CA VAL A 61 -11.25 4.08 -0.68
C VAL A 61 -10.38 3.11 -1.48
N ASP A 62 -10.99 2.24 -2.28
CA ASP A 62 -10.27 1.32 -3.16
C ASP A 62 -9.81 2.03 -4.44
N ILE A 63 -8.51 2.32 -4.55
CA ILE A 63 -7.91 3.04 -5.68
C ILE A 63 -7.08 2.09 -6.55
N LYS A 64 -7.36 2.07 -7.86
CA LYS A 64 -6.55 1.32 -8.84
C LYS A 64 -6.10 2.21 -9.98
N ILE A 65 -4.80 2.20 -10.27
CA ILE A 65 -4.16 3.01 -11.31
C ILE A 65 -3.46 2.08 -12.29
N ILE A 66 -3.80 2.20 -13.57
CA ILE A 66 -3.12 1.53 -14.67
C ILE A 66 -2.53 2.62 -15.57
N THR A 67 -1.22 2.59 -15.79
CA THR A 67 -0.56 3.52 -16.72
C THR A 67 0.37 2.81 -17.69
N ASN A 68 0.54 3.40 -18.86
CA ASN A 68 1.72 3.13 -19.69
C ASN A 68 2.89 4.04 -19.23
N ILE A 69 4.12 3.72 -19.65
CA ILE A 69 5.30 4.58 -19.50
C ILE A 69 5.77 4.99 -20.91
N PRO A 70 5.37 6.17 -21.40
CA PRO A 70 5.71 6.62 -22.74
C PRO A 70 7.21 6.72 -22.96
N SER A 71 7.63 6.57 -24.22
CA SER A 71 9.03 6.56 -24.67
C SER A 71 9.83 5.31 -24.28
N ARG A 72 9.21 4.36 -23.59
CA ARG A 72 9.75 2.99 -23.48
C ARG A 72 9.59 2.32 -24.85
N MET A 73 10.69 1.84 -25.41
CA MET A 73 10.74 1.11 -26.68
C MET A 73 10.85 -0.38 -26.38
N ASP A 74 10.39 -1.25 -27.27
CA ASP A 74 10.56 -2.71 -27.11
C ASP A 74 12.04 -3.12 -27.15
N CYS A 75 12.84 -2.44 -27.96
CA CYS A 75 14.28 -2.63 -28.05
C CYS A 75 15.01 -1.30 -28.31
N TYR A 76 16.29 -1.24 -27.91
CA TYR A 76 17.13 -0.06 -28.11
C TYR A 76 18.37 -0.39 -28.93
N HIS A 77 18.60 0.36 -30.00
CA HIS A 77 19.78 0.15 -30.85
C HIS A 77 21.10 0.54 -30.15
N ASN A 78 22.21 -0.09 -30.54
CA ASN A 78 23.54 0.29 -30.07
C ASN A 78 24.14 1.46 -30.88
N SER A 79 23.38 2.55 -30.99
CA SER A 79 23.82 3.82 -31.60
C SER A 79 23.84 4.93 -30.55
N ASP A 80 24.45 6.06 -30.84
CA ASP A 80 24.43 7.21 -29.92
C ASP A 80 23.00 7.71 -29.65
N ALA A 81 22.16 7.71 -30.69
CA ALA A 81 20.72 7.96 -30.54
C ALA A 81 20.05 6.93 -29.63
N GLY A 82 20.37 5.64 -29.81
CA GLY A 82 19.84 4.56 -28.96
C GLY A 82 20.29 4.66 -27.50
N LYS A 83 21.53 5.09 -27.23
CA LYS A 83 22.04 5.38 -25.88
C LYS A 83 21.27 6.53 -25.21
N ILE A 84 21.00 7.61 -25.97
CA ILE A 84 20.18 8.74 -25.48
C ILE A 84 18.76 8.28 -25.17
N MET A 85 18.15 7.46 -26.05
CA MET A 85 16.81 6.90 -25.83
C MET A 85 16.76 6.00 -24.59
N ARG A 86 17.77 5.13 -24.38
CA ARG A 86 17.89 4.31 -23.16
C ARG A 86 17.91 5.18 -21.92
N LYS A 87 18.80 6.19 -21.88
CA LYS A 87 18.91 7.11 -20.74
C LYS A 87 17.58 7.84 -20.46
N ASN A 88 16.89 8.30 -21.50
CA ASN A 88 15.61 8.97 -21.36
C ASN A 88 14.50 8.02 -20.88
N SER A 89 14.49 6.77 -21.35
CA SER A 89 13.53 5.76 -20.87
C SER A 89 13.77 5.46 -19.40
N LYS A 90 15.02 5.20 -19.00
CA LYS A 90 15.38 4.95 -17.60
C LYS A 90 14.95 6.09 -16.67
N ASN A 91 15.24 7.34 -17.06
CA ASN A 91 14.78 8.50 -16.33
C ASN A 91 13.25 8.58 -16.22
N ASN A 92 12.52 8.22 -17.29
CA ASN A 92 11.05 8.22 -17.25
C ASN A 92 10.53 7.12 -16.32
N VAL A 93 11.10 5.92 -16.39
CA VAL A 93 10.78 4.81 -15.48
C VAL A 93 10.95 5.25 -14.03
N ASP A 94 12.10 5.83 -13.68
CA ASP A 94 12.36 6.32 -12.32
C ASP A 94 11.35 7.39 -11.87
N ILE A 95 10.98 8.33 -12.75
CA ILE A 95 9.97 9.35 -12.44
C ILE A 95 8.62 8.69 -12.15
N TYR A 96 8.21 7.73 -12.98
CA TYR A 96 6.94 7.04 -12.83
C TYR A 96 6.89 6.20 -11.56
N LEU A 97 7.92 5.40 -11.30
CA LEU A 97 8.03 4.61 -10.08
C LEU A 97 7.97 5.49 -8.84
N LYS A 98 8.71 6.60 -8.80
CA LYS A 98 8.68 7.52 -7.66
C LYS A 98 7.32 8.19 -7.48
N LYS A 99 6.68 8.65 -8.56
CA LYS A 99 5.39 9.35 -8.47
C LYS A 99 4.24 8.42 -8.09
N LEU A 100 4.29 7.19 -8.58
CA LEU A 100 3.25 6.18 -8.41
C LEU A 100 3.60 5.13 -7.37
N ASN A 101 4.64 5.32 -6.56
CA ASN A 101 4.91 4.44 -5.43
C ASN A 101 3.67 4.44 -4.51
N PRO A 102 3.00 3.28 -4.31
CA PRO A 102 1.80 3.18 -3.48
C PRO A 102 1.95 3.72 -2.05
N GLU A 103 3.17 3.72 -1.51
CA GLU A 103 3.47 4.27 -0.17
C GLU A 103 3.29 5.79 -0.07
N ASN A 104 3.20 6.48 -1.21
CA ASN A 104 2.95 7.91 -1.23
C ASN A 104 1.46 8.28 -1.12
N PHE A 105 0.56 7.30 -1.03
CA PHE A 105 -0.89 7.49 -0.96
C PHE A 105 -1.41 7.05 0.41
N SER A 106 -2.41 7.77 0.94
CA SER A 106 -3.03 7.38 2.21
C SER A 106 -3.88 6.11 2.08
N SER A 107 -4.54 5.91 0.95
CA SER A 107 -5.20 4.65 0.62
C SER A 107 -4.19 3.63 0.08
N ASN A 108 -4.44 2.35 0.36
CA ASN A 108 -3.73 1.21 -0.23
C ASN A 108 -3.97 1.15 -1.75
N THR A 109 -3.26 2.00 -2.49
CA THR A 109 -3.46 2.23 -3.91
C THR A 109 -2.77 1.16 -4.72
N GLU A 110 -3.53 0.43 -5.54
CA GLU A 110 -2.99 -0.57 -6.44
C GLU A 110 -2.50 0.06 -7.74
N VAL A 111 -1.19 0.05 -7.96
CA VAL A 111 -0.58 0.60 -9.18
C VAL A 111 -0.11 -0.54 -10.07
N ARG A 112 -0.49 -0.48 -11.36
CA ARG A 112 -0.03 -1.39 -12.38
C ARG A 112 0.44 -0.68 -13.65
N PHE A 113 1.35 -1.31 -14.38
CA PHE A 113 1.92 -0.83 -15.63
C PHE A 113 1.49 -1.71 -16.81
N ASN A 114 0.96 -1.08 -17.86
CA ASN A 114 0.58 -1.77 -19.09
C ASN A 114 1.11 -1.02 -20.31
N PHE A 115 2.06 -1.64 -21.02
CA PHE A 115 2.75 -0.99 -22.15
C PHE A 115 1.95 -1.00 -23.45
N SER A 116 0.88 -1.80 -23.51
CA SER A 116 -0.08 -1.83 -24.62
C SER A 116 -1.29 -0.92 -24.38
N ASN A 117 -1.44 -0.37 -23.17
CA ASN A 117 -2.54 0.51 -22.83
C ASN A 117 -2.37 1.90 -23.49
N HIS A 118 -3.42 2.35 -24.18
CA HIS A 118 -3.55 3.73 -24.67
C HIS A 118 -4.90 4.37 -24.26
N ALA A 119 -5.71 3.65 -23.48
CA ALA A 119 -7.00 4.11 -23.01
C ALA A 119 -6.84 5.21 -21.96
N LYS A 120 -7.92 5.98 -21.81
CA LYS A 120 -8.01 7.15 -20.93
C LYS A 120 -9.39 7.12 -20.30
N ILE A 121 -9.44 6.41 -19.19
CA ILE A 121 -10.62 6.16 -18.40
C ILE A 121 -10.31 6.63 -16.98
N ILE A 122 -11.19 7.43 -16.40
CA ILE A 122 -11.09 7.81 -15.01
C ILE A 122 -12.49 7.88 -14.43
N GLY A 123 -12.71 7.26 -13.28
CA GLY A 123 -14.02 7.27 -12.67
C GLY A 123 -14.02 6.89 -11.20
N THR A 124 -15.15 7.17 -10.58
CA THR A 124 -15.60 6.61 -9.31
C THR A 124 -16.71 5.59 -9.57
N GLU A 125 -17.34 5.02 -8.54
CA GLU A 125 -18.57 4.24 -8.72
C GLU A 125 -19.79 5.08 -9.16
N ASN A 126 -19.71 6.42 -9.09
CA ASN A 126 -20.83 7.33 -9.37
C ASN A 126 -20.68 8.09 -10.70
N VAL A 127 -19.44 8.40 -11.09
CA VAL A 127 -19.15 9.22 -12.28
C VAL A 127 -17.93 8.67 -13.01
N LEU A 128 -18.07 8.46 -14.32
CA LEU A 128 -17.01 7.94 -15.19
C LEU A 128 -16.77 8.88 -16.37
N TYR A 129 -15.51 9.16 -16.65
CA TYR A 129 -15.05 9.86 -17.84
C TYR A 129 -14.28 8.90 -18.74
N ILE A 130 -14.64 8.87 -20.03
CA ILE A 130 -13.88 8.21 -21.09
C ILE A 130 -13.64 9.25 -22.17
N GLY A 131 -12.39 9.49 -22.56
CA GLY A 131 -12.11 10.54 -23.56
C GLY A 131 -10.67 10.59 -24.06
N SER A 132 -10.33 11.68 -24.72
CA SER A 132 -9.00 11.89 -25.31
C SER A 132 -7.97 12.49 -24.35
N ALA A 133 -8.43 13.07 -23.23
CA ALA A 133 -7.58 13.70 -22.23
C ALA A 133 -6.75 12.67 -21.45
N ASN A 134 -5.44 12.85 -21.42
CA ASN A 134 -4.58 12.09 -20.51
C ASN A 134 -4.63 12.64 -19.08
N TYR A 135 -4.18 11.82 -18.12
CA TYR A 135 -3.90 12.21 -16.74
C TYR A 135 -2.62 13.07 -16.62
N SER A 136 -2.57 14.17 -17.34
CA SER A 136 -1.51 15.17 -17.23
C SER A 136 -2.13 16.55 -17.13
N ASP A 137 -1.58 17.42 -16.30
CA ASP A 137 -2.07 18.80 -16.23
C ASP A 137 -1.83 19.55 -17.55
N GLU A 138 -0.95 19.04 -18.41
CA GLU A 138 -0.76 19.49 -19.79
C GLU A 138 -2.00 19.28 -20.66
N SER A 139 -2.79 18.23 -20.42
CA SER A 139 -3.98 17.91 -21.23
C SER A 139 -5.00 19.05 -21.22
N LYS A 140 -5.05 19.85 -20.15
CA LYS A 140 -5.96 21.01 -20.08
C LYS A 140 -5.70 22.02 -21.19
N ASN A 141 -4.47 22.12 -21.72
CA ASN A 141 -4.12 23.11 -22.74
C ASN A 141 -4.52 22.66 -24.16
N ASN A 142 -5.01 21.42 -24.31
CA ASN A 142 -5.40 20.83 -25.59
C ASN A 142 -6.92 20.88 -25.77
N PHE A 143 -7.37 20.77 -27.03
CA PHE A 143 -8.76 20.45 -27.30
C PHE A 143 -8.98 18.96 -27.00
N GLU A 144 -9.78 18.68 -25.99
CA GLU A 144 -10.11 17.33 -25.55
C GLU A 144 -11.61 17.10 -25.67
N ILE A 145 -11.98 15.87 -26.02
CA ILE A 145 -13.37 15.41 -26.06
C ILE A 145 -13.50 14.14 -25.22
N GLY A 146 -14.65 13.96 -24.59
CA GLY A 146 -14.99 12.71 -23.93
C GLY A 146 -16.47 12.62 -23.63
N ILE A 147 -16.82 11.55 -22.94
CA ILE A 147 -18.17 11.31 -22.43
C ILE A 147 -18.10 11.17 -20.90
N ILE A 148 -19.03 11.83 -20.23
CA ILE A 148 -19.32 11.65 -18.81
C ILE A 148 -20.52 10.70 -18.69
N ILE A 149 -20.35 9.65 -17.91
CA ILE A 149 -21.37 8.63 -17.66
C ILE A 149 -21.65 8.62 -16.16
N THR A 150 -22.93 8.69 -15.79
CA THR A 150 -23.39 8.63 -14.39
C THR A 150 -24.32 7.44 -14.12
N ASN A 151 -24.54 6.60 -15.14
CA ASN A 151 -25.29 5.36 -14.99
C ASN A 151 -24.39 4.32 -14.30
N THR A 152 -24.66 4.03 -13.04
CA THR A 152 -23.84 3.15 -12.19
C THR A 152 -23.73 1.72 -12.72
N GLU A 153 -24.77 1.19 -13.36
CA GLU A 153 -24.73 -0.15 -13.98
C GLU A 153 -23.74 -0.20 -15.15
N ILE A 154 -23.70 0.85 -15.98
CA ILE A 154 -22.72 0.97 -17.07
C ILE A 154 -21.31 1.11 -16.52
N ILE A 155 -21.13 1.95 -15.48
CA ILE A 155 -19.83 2.14 -14.83
C ILE A 155 -19.30 0.81 -14.29
N GLN A 156 -20.14 0.06 -13.59
CA GLN A 156 -19.78 -1.25 -13.06
C GLN A 156 -19.36 -2.22 -14.17
N LYS A 157 -20.10 -2.28 -15.30
CA LYS A 157 -19.70 -3.09 -16.45
C LYS A 157 -18.37 -2.68 -17.05
N VAL A 158 -18.09 -1.37 -17.17
CA VAL A 158 -16.77 -0.89 -17.63
C VAL A 158 -15.67 -1.38 -16.70
N TYR A 159 -15.90 -1.38 -15.39
CA TYR A 159 -14.92 -1.88 -14.43
C TYR A 159 -14.74 -3.40 -14.54
N GLU A 160 -15.81 -4.17 -14.60
CA GLU A 160 -15.76 -5.64 -14.59
C GLU A 160 -15.31 -6.25 -15.92
N GLU A 161 -15.74 -5.69 -17.05
CA GLU A 161 -15.51 -6.26 -18.38
C GLU A 161 -14.29 -5.67 -19.09
N ILE A 162 -13.92 -4.41 -18.79
CA ILE A 162 -12.79 -3.72 -19.44
C ILE A 162 -11.63 -3.53 -18.47
N PHE A 163 -11.86 -2.85 -17.34
CA PHE A 163 -10.78 -2.49 -16.42
C PHE A 163 -10.11 -3.74 -15.83
N LEU A 164 -10.89 -4.73 -15.38
CA LEU A 164 -10.37 -5.99 -14.84
C LEU A 164 -9.64 -6.85 -15.87
N VAL A 165 -9.89 -6.69 -17.17
CA VAL A 165 -9.10 -7.41 -18.18
C VAL A 165 -7.72 -6.78 -18.29
N VAL A 166 -7.66 -5.46 -18.46
CA VAL A 166 -6.38 -4.75 -18.58
C VAL A 166 -5.55 -4.93 -17.31
N ILE A 167 -6.18 -4.91 -16.13
CA ILE A 167 -5.45 -5.07 -14.86
C ILE A 167 -4.74 -6.42 -14.77
N LYS A 168 -5.35 -7.51 -15.26
CA LYS A 168 -4.78 -8.87 -15.26
C LYS A 168 -3.60 -9.01 -16.23
N GLU A 169 -3.60 -8.23 -17.30
CA GLU A 169 -2.51 -8.18 -18.28
C GLU A 169 -1.42 -7.14 -17.91
N SER A 170 -1.55 -6.48 -16.75
CA SER A 170 -0.63 -5.42 -16.32
C SER A 170 0.36 -5.92 -15.28
N ILE A 171 1.56 -5.35 -15.28
CA ILE A 171 2.60 -5.64 -14.29
C ILE A 171 2.28 -4.84 -13.01
N PRO A 172 2.08 -5.48 -11.85
CA PRO A 172 1.83 -4.75 -10.60
C PRO A 172 3.08 -4.04 -10.10
N TYR A 173 2.93 -3.00 -9.27
CA TYR A 173 4.08 -2.35 -8.63
C TYR A 173 4.75 -3.27 -7.60
N PHE A 174 3.95 -3.99 -6.84
CA PHE A 174 4.39 -5.02 -5.89
C PHE A 174 4.04 -6.39 -6.47
N GLU A 175 4.96 -7.34 -6.38
CA GLU A 175 4.65 -8.74 -6.61
C GLU A 175 3.60 -9.24 -5.60
N ASP A 176 2.73 -10.18 -6.00
CA ASP A 176 1.51 -10.49 -5.26
C ASP A 176 1.80 -11.02 -3.83
N ASP A 177 2.74 -11.95 -3.67
CA ASP A 177 3.09 -12.49 -2.34
C ASP A 177 3.80 -11.44 -1.46
N PHE A 178 4.68 -10.64 -2.05
CA PHE A 178 5.30 -9.50 -1.38
C PHE A 178 4.29 -8.45 -0.95
N ASN A 179 3.29 -8.19 -1.80
CA ASN A 179 2.22 -7.27 -1.47
C ASN A 179 1.41 -7.80 -0.29
N ASN A 180 1.14 -9.11 -0.24
CA ASN A 180 0.46 -9.73 0.90
C ASN A 180 1.27 -9.57 2.19
N LEU A 181 2.57 -9.87 2.17
CA LEU A 181 3.46 -9.69 3.30
C LEU A 181 3.54 -8.22 3.73
N ARG A 182 3.72 -7.30 2.77
CA ARG A 182 3.75 -5.84 3.02
C ARG A 182 2.49 -5.38 3.74
N LEU A 183 1.32 -5.71 3.20
CA LEU A 183 0.03 -5.29 3.77
C LEU A 183 -0.18 -5.85 5.18
N PHE A 184 0.25 -7.08 5.41
CA PHE A 184 0.25 -7.67 6.74
C PHE A 184 1.17 -6.90 7.69
N VAL A 185 2.42 -6.66 7.31
CA VAL A 185 3.42 -5.93 8.13
C VAL A 185 2.92 -4.52 8.46
N SER A 186 2.43 -3.76 7.48
CA SER A 186 1.92 -2.40 7.71
C SER A 186 0.70 -2.40 8.64
N LYS A 187 -0.20 -3.40 8.51
CA LYS A 187 -1.33 -3.56 9.43
C LYS A 187 -0.83 -3.81 10.86
N MET A 188 0.07 -4.77 11.03
CA MET A 188 0.62 -5.13 12.34
C MET A 188 1.30 -3.94 13.00
N GLU A 189 2.11 -3.20 12.24
CA GLU A 189 2.81 -2.00 12.72
C GLU A 189 1.80 -0.98 13.27
N LYS A 190 0.74 -0.67 12.52
CA LYS A 190 -0.33 0.25 12.93
C LYS A 190 -1.04 -0.23 14.19
N GLU A 191 -1.33 -1.51 14.30
CA GLU A 191 -2.02 -2.09 15.47
C GLU A 191 -1.15 -2.03 16.73
N PHE A 192 0.13 -2.38 16.65
CA PHE A 192 1.05 -2.27 17.77
C PHE A 192 1.29 -0.83 18.19
N LYS A 193 1.49 0.10 17.24
CA LYS A 193 1.60 1.55 17.52
C LYS A 193 0.35 2.08 18.21
N CYS A 194 -0.83 1.77 17.68
CA CYS A 194 -2.10 2.20 18.28
C CYS A 194 -2.29 1.63 19.70
N TRP A 195 -1.89 0.38 19.93
CA TRP A 195 -1.96 -0.21 21.26
C TRP A 195 -0.99 0.49 22.23
N LEU A 196 0.26 0.71 21.81
CA LEU A 196 1.31 1.36 22.61
C LEU A 196 0.93 2.80 22.96
N ASP A 197 0.48 3.59 21.98
CA ASP A 197 0.01 4.96 22.21
C ASP A 197 -1.13 5.00 23.22
N GLY A 198 -2.11 4.10 23.07
CA GLY A 198 -3.22 3.97 24.01
C GLY A 198 -2.77 3.54 25.41
N TYR A 199 -1.75 2.68 25.50
CA TYR A 199 -1.15 2.24 26.75
C TYR A 199 -0.42 3.39 27.47
N GLU A 200 0.44 4.13 26.77
CA GLU A 200 1.20 5.27 27.30
C GLU A 200 0.27 6.45 27.69
N CYS A 201 -0.77 6.73 26.90
CA CYS A 201 -1.80 7.72 27.25
C CYS A 201 -2.54 7.36 28.56
N ARG A 202 -2.79 6.08 28.81
CA ARG A 202 -3.41 5.62 30.06
C ARG A 202 -2.46 5.75 31.26
N LEU A 203 -1.19 5.43 31.08
CA LEU A 203 -0.16 5.59 32.10
C LEU A 203 0.02 7.06 32.53
N THR A 204 0.08 7.98 31.56
CA THR A 204 0.23 9.42 31.83
C THR A 204 -0.97 10.01 32.57
N ASN A 205 -2.20 9.58 32.23
CA ASN A 205 -3.42 9.98 32.94
C ASN A 205 -3.44 9.47 34.39
N TYR A 206 -2.96 8.25 34.65
CA TYR A 206 -2.84 7.71 36.01
C TYR A 206 -1.83 8.53 36.84
N ASN A 207 -0.65 8.80 36.28
CA ASN A 207 0.41 9.56 36.95
C ASN A 207 0.05 11.03 37.22
N SER A 208 -0.96 11.59 36.53
CA SER A 208 -1.45 12.96 36.73
C SER A 208 -2.57 13.09 37.79
N GLY A 209 -2.90 12.01 38.50
CA GLY A 209 -3.82 12.04 39.64
C GLY A 209 -5.31 11.92 39.28
N ASN A 210 -5.63 11.64 38.01
CA ASN A 210 -6.96 11.20 37.62
C ASN A 210 -7.12 9.73 38.03
N ASN A 211 -7.73 9.47 39.20
CA ASN A 211 -7.94 8.17 39.86
C ASN A 211 -8.81 7.14 39.09
N LEU A 212 -8.72 7.07 37.77
CA LEU A 212 -9.23 5.96 36.99
C LEU A 212 -8.11 4.92 36.89
N TYR A 213 -8.29 3.77 37.53
CA TYR A 213 -7.41 2.62 37.28
C TYR A 213 -7.40 2.37 35.77
N PRO A 214 -6.23 2.40 35.11
CA PRO A 214 -6.17 2.19 33.68
C PRO A 214 -6.57 0.74 33.39
N GLU A 215 -7.75 0.56 32.82
CA GLU A 215 -8.16 -0.72 32.25
C GLU A 215 -7.30 -0.96 31.01
N TYR A 216 -6.17 -1.63 31.21
CA TYR A 216 -5.27 -2.00 30.13
C TYR A 216 -5.93 -3.13 29.33
N ASN A 217 -6.13 -2.87 28.03
CA ASN A 217 -6.74 -3.86 27.15
C ASN A 217 -5.70 -4.89 26.67
N PHE A 218 -5.25 -5.74 27.59
CA PHE A 218 -4.36 -6.86 27.29
C PHE A 218 -5.03 -7.93 26.43
N THR A 219 -6.37 -7.96 26.39
CA THR A 219 -7.13 -8.83 25.48
C THR A 219 -6.87 -8.43 24.03
N ILE A 220 -6.95 -7.14 23.69
CA ILE A 220 -6.63 -6.65 22.34
C ILE A 220 -5.18 -6.99 21.98
N LEU A 221 -4.22 -6.68 22.85
CA LEU A 221 -2.80 -6.99 22.59
C LEU A 221 -2.58 -8.48 22.33
N ARG A 222 -3.26 -9.34 23.09
CA ARG A 222 -3.16 -10.79 22.90
C ARG A 222 -3.66 -11.23 21.53
N GLU A 223 -4.75 -10.64 21.03
CA GLU A 223 -5.24 -10.95 19.68
C GLU A 223 -4.28 -10.43 18.59
N ILE A 224 -3.70 -9.23 18.76
CA ILE A 224 -2.65 -8.71 17.87
C ILE A 224 -1.44 -9.66 17.85
N LEU A 225 -0.95 -10.10 19.02
CA LEU A 225 0.17 -11.05 19.11
C LEU A 225 -0.13 -12.41 18.47
N LYS A 226 -1.37 -12.91 18.59
CA LYS A 226 -1.79 -14.12 17.89
C LYS A 226 -1.83 -13.93 16.37
N GLU A 227 -2.24 -12.76 15.91
CA GLU A 227 -2.24 -12.46 14.49
C GLU A 227 -0.81 -12.36 13.94
N LEU A 228 0.13 -11.76 14.70
CA LEU A 228 1.54 -11.68 14.35
C LEU A 228 2.15 -13.08 14.08
N HIS A 229 1.71 -14.12 14.79
CA HIS A 229 2.17 -15.50 14.54
C HIS A 229 1.91 -16.01 13.11
N ASN A 230 1.01 -15.39 12.35
CA ASN A 230 0.80 -15.75 10.95
C ASN A 230 1.94 -15.29 10.03
N ILE A 231 2.87 -14.46 10.51
CA ILE A 231 3.98 -13.94 9.71
C ILE A 231 4.87 -15.07 9.17
N ASP A 232 5.11 -16.14 9.94
CA ASP A 232 5.93 -17.27 9.50
C ASP A 232 5.38 -17.94 8.24
N SER A 233 4.05 -18.11 8.18
CA SER A 233 3.39 -18.68 7.01
C SER A 233 3.49 -17.76 5.80
N LEU A 234 3.42 -16.43 6.00
CA LEU A 234 3.56 -15.47 4.91
C LEU A 234 5.00 -15.44 4.39
N LEU A 235 5.99 -15.43 5.28
CA LEU A 235 7.41 -15.51 4.93
C LEU A 235 7.70 -16.79 4.13
N THR A 236 7.17 -17.93 4.57
CA THR A 236 7.32 -19.22 3.86
C THR A 236 6.71 -19.18 2.47
N ASN A 237 5.52 -18.60 2.31
CA ASN A 237 4.86 -18.51 0.99
C ASN A 237 5.56 -17.55 0.04
N THR A 238 6.26 -16.55 0.59
CA THR A 238 6.98 -15.58 -0.24
C THR A 238 8.32 -16.18 -0.67
N TYR A 239 8.90 -17.16 0.05
CA TYR A 239 10.20 -17.78 -0.26
C TYR A 239 10.16 -18.49 -1.62
N THR A 240 11.12 -18.20 -2.51
CA THR A 240 11.21 -18.83 -3.84
C THR A 240 12.26 -19.95 -3.81
N GLU A 241 11.87 -21.14 -4.26
CA GLU A 241 12.84 -22.22 -4.52
C GLU A 241 13.73 -21.78 -5.69
N LEU A 242 15.05 -21.71 -5.45
CA LEU A 242 16.04 -21.47 -6.49
C LEU A 242 15.99 -22.65 -7.48
N ASP A 243 15.55 -22.42 -8.72
CA ASP A 243 15.72 -23.40 -9.79
C ASP A 243 17.21 -23.42 -10.18
N ASP A 244 17.88 -24.58 -10.03
CA ASP A 244 19.32 -24.79 -10.27
C ASP A 244 19.82 -24.39 -11.69
N ASP A 245 18.92 -24.02 -12.61
CA ASP A 245 19.21 -23.68 -14.01
C ASP A 245 19.12 -22.16 -14.33
N ASP A 246 18.62 -21.33 -13.42
CA ASP A 246 18.56 -19.86 -13.56
C ASP A 246 19.47 -19.19 -12.51
N ASP A 247 20.71 -18.83 -12.90
CA ASP A 247 21.62 -17.95 -12.14
C ASP A 247 21.03 -16.52 -12.06
N ASP A 248 19.86 -16.34 -11.45
CA ASP A 248 19.26 -15.04 -11.15
C ASP A 248 19.70 -14.64 -9.73
N ASP A 249 20.82 -13.90 -9.63
CA ASP A 249 21.41 -13.32 -8.39
C ASP A 249 20.38 -12.58 -7.47
N ASP A 250 19.17 -12.33 -7.96
CA ASP A 250 18.10 -11.61 -7.27
C ASP A 250 17.28 -12.47 -6.30
N ASP A 251 17.14 -13.77 -6.55
CA ASP A 251 16.46 -14.69 -5.62
C ASP A 251 17.34 -14.94 -4.38
N ASP A 252 18.66 -14.79 -4.52
CA ASP A 252 19.63 -14.83 -3.41
C ASP A 252 19.50 -13.60 -2.50
N ASP A 253 19.46 -12.39 -3.06
CA ASP A 253 19.22 -11.14 -2.29
C ASP A 253 17.89 -11.22 -1.51
N TYR A 254 16.91 -11.92 -2.09
CA TYR A 254 15.58 -12.04 -1.55
C TYR A 254 15.47 -13.08 -0.44
N ASN A 255 15.92 -14.31 -0.68
CA ASN A 255 15.95 -15.35 0.35
C ASN A 255 16.83 -14.90 1.54
N THR A 256 17.88 -14.12 1.27
CA THR A 256 18.67 -13.46 2.32
C THR A 256 17.80 -12.51 3.17
N LEU A 257 16.98 -11.64 2.57
CA LEU A 257 16.08 -10.76 3.32
C LEU A 257 15.09 -11.57 4.17
N ILE A 258 14.50 -12.65 3.63
CA ILE A 258 13.57 -13.49 4.39
C ILE A 258 14.27 -14.21 5.55
N ASP A 259 15.47 -14.73 5.34
CA ASP A 259 16.29 -15.38 6.37
C ASP A 259 16.67 -14.41 7.50
N GLU A 260 17.02 -13.16 7.15
CA GLU A 260 17.27 -12.08 8.11
C GLU A 260 16.02 -11.81 8.95
N ILE A 261 14.86 -11.68 8.30
CA ILE A 261 13.57 -11.45 8.98
C ILE A 261 13.22 -12.61 9.92
N GLN A 262 13.37 -13.86 9.47
CA GLN A 262 13.11 -15.03 10.31
C GLN A 262 14.03 -15.08 11.52
N THR A 263 15.31 -14.74 11.33
CA THR A 263 16.30 -14.69 12.41
C THR A 263 15.93 -13.63 13.44
N GLU A 264 15.57 -12.43 13.02
CA GLU A 264 15.15 -11.35 13.92
C GLU A 264 13.84 -11.67 14.64
N LEU A 265 12.87 -12.29 13.95
CA LEU A 265 11.61 -12.72 14.56
C LEU A 265 11.84 -13.72 15.71
N TYR A 266 12.79 -14.63 15.56
CA TYR A 266 13.13 -15.63 16.58
C TYR A 266 13.69 -14.99 17.87
N LEU A 267 14.25 -13.78 17.79
CA LEU A 267 14.74 -13.05 18.96
C LEU A 267 13.59 -12.41 19.77
N ILE A 268 12.41 -12.24 19.18
CA ILE A 268 11.24 -11.66 19.83
C ILE A 268 10.53 -12.73 20.67
N ASN A 269 10.38 -12.47 21.97
CA ASN A 269 9.76 -13.44 22.88
C ASN A 269 8.22 -13.37 22.88
N ILE A 270 7.60 -13.70 21.73
CA ILE A 270 6.14 -13.67 21.55
C ILE A 270 5.44 -14.61 22.54
N GLU A 271 6.01 -15.78 22.82
CA GLU A 271 5.44 -16.75 23.75
C GLU A 271 5.34 -16.19 25.18
N TRP A 272 6.39 -15.53 25.67
CA TRP A 272 6.35 -14.84 26.96
C TRP A 272 5.27 -13.75 26.98
N MET A 273 5.14 -12.94 25.93
CA MET A 273 4.13 -11.88 25.85
C MET A 273 2.70 -12.45 25.86
N LEU A 274 2.45 -13.54 25.12
CA LEU A 274 1.16 -14.23 25.13
C LEU A 274 0.82 -14.77 26.52
N ARG A 275 1.79 -15.36 27.22
CA ARG A 275 1.61 -15.85 28.58
C ARG A 275 1.32 -14.70 29.56
N PHE A 276 2.08 -13.60 29.46
CA PHE A 276 1.91 -12.42 30.30
C PHE A 276 0.52 -11.79 30.12
N THR A 277 0.12 -11.54 28.87
CA THR A 277 -1.19 -10.95 28.55
C THR A 277 -2.35 -11.84 28.99
N SER A 278 -2.23 -13.16 28.90
CA SER A 278 -3.22 -14.11 29.43
C SER A 278 -3.38 -13.95 30.94
N MET A 279 -2.28 -13.96 31.70
CA MET A 279 -2.30 -13.80 33.17
C MET A 279 -2.93 -12.48 33.60
N CYS A 280 -2.64 -11.38 32.89
CA CYS A 280 -3.23 -10.08 33.18
C CYS A 280 -4.73 -10.02 32.83
N SER A 281 -5.15 -10.67 31.75
CA SER A 281 -6.56 -10.70 31.32
C SER A 281 -7.47 -11.51 32.26
N GLU A 282 -6.97 -12.62 32.83
CA GLU A 282 -7.70 -13.45 33.79
C GLU A 282 -7.89 -12.74 35.13
N LYS A 283 -6.88 -11.96 35.58
CA LYS A 283 -6.96 -11.19 36.81
C LYS A 283 -7.88 -9.97 36.72
N ASN A 284 -7.96 -9.32 35.55
CA ASN A 284 -8.95 -8.25 35.33
C ASN A 284 -10.39 -8.75 35.51
N LYS A 285 -10.68 -10.04 35.23
CA LYS A 285 -11.98 -10.65 35.50
C LYS A 285 -12.22 -10.98 36.98
N ALA A 286 -11.17 -11.01 37.80
CA ALA A 286 -11.21 -11.46 39.20
C ALA A 286 -11.21 -10.31 40.23
N ASN A 287 -11.25 -9.04 39.80
CA ASN A 287 -11.20 -7.88 40.70
C ASN A 287 -12.49 -7.72 41.52
N ASN A 288 -12.50 -8.41 42.65
CA ASN A 288 -13.27 -8.10 43.85
C ASN A 288 -12.42 -8.36 45.11
N TRP A 289 -11.17 -7.87 45.16
CA TRP A 289 -10.29 -8.09 46.31
C TRP A 289 -9.57 -6.82 46.80
N VAL A 290 -9.55 -6.73 48.13
CA VAL A 290 -9.03 -5.69 49.02
C VAL A 290 -7.51 -5.51 48.87
N ILE A 291 -7.04 -4.27 49.02
CA ILE A 291 -5.63 -3.86 48.98
C ILE A 291 -4.89 -4.42 50.21
N CYS A 292 -3.93 -5.31 49.99
CA CYS A 292 -3.03 -5.91 51.01
C CYS A 292 -1.55 -5.65 50.66
N GLU A 293 -0.59 -5.84 51.57
CA GLU A 293 0.86 -5.69 51.27
C GLU A 293 1.36 -6.59 50.11
N GLU A 294 0.73 -7.76 49.90
CA GLU A 294 0.97 -8.61 48.72
C GLU A 294 0.62 -7.92 47.39
N TRP A 295 -0.36 -7.01 47.38
CA TRP A 295 -0.71 -6.20 46.20
C TRP A 295 0.37 -5.19 45.86
N ILE A 296 1.06 -4.61 46.85
CA ILE A 296 2.14 -3.62 46.64
C ILE A 296 3.39 -4.31 46.08
N MET A 297 3.78 -5.46 46.63
CA MET A 297 4.87 -6.27 46.07
C MET A 297 4.53 -6.85 44.68
N TYR A 298 3.26 -7.11 44.41
CA TYR A 298 2.77 -7.52 43.10
C TYR A 298 2.74 -6.34 42.10
N GLU A 299 2.37 -5.13 42.54
CA GLU A 299 2.44 -3.89 41.76
C GLU A 299 3.88 -3.56 41.37
N GLU A 300 4.85 -3.63 42.29
CA GLU A 300 6.26 -3.37 41.97
C GLU A 300 6.83 -4.37 40.94
N ARG A 301 6.52 -5.67 41.09
CA ARG A 301 6.90 -6.68 40.07
C ARG A 301 6.14 -6.49 38.76
N ASN A 302 4.85 -6.15 38.80
CA ASN A 302 4.07 -5.86 37.61
C ASN A 302 4.58 -4.62 36.88
N CYS A 303 5.06 -3.60 37.59
CA CYS A 303 5.68 -2.43 36.97
C CYS A 303 6.93 -2.82 36.18
N TYR A 304 7.79 -3.69 36.72
CA TYR A 304 8.94 -4.23 35.98
C TYR A 304 8.52 -5.03 34.73
N TYR A 305 7.55 -5.95 34.85
CA TYR A 305 7.07 -6.72 33.69
C TYR A 305 6.33 -5.87 32.65
N ARG A 306 5.65 -4.80 33.06
CA ARG A 306 4.99 -3.84 32.17
C ARG A 306 5.99 -2.99 31.39
N ILE A 307 7.07 -2.55 32.04
CA ILE A 307 8.19 -1.86 31.37
C ILE A 307 8.79 -2.78 30.32
N ASN A 308 9.13 -4.02 30.71
CA ASN A 308 9.66 -5.01 29.77
C ASN A 308 8.69 -5.29 28.61
N LEU A 309 7.37 -5.38 28.86
CA LEU A 309 6.39 -5.56 27.79
C LEU A 309 6.39 -4.38 26.80
N CYS A 310 6.49 -3.15 27.29
CA CYS A 310 6.56 -1.97 26.42
C CYS A 310 7.83 -1.98 25.58
N ASP A 311 8.95 -2.36 26.17
CA ASP A 311 10.23 -2.46 25.46
C ASP A 311 10.17 -3.56 24.39
N GLU A 312 9.60 -4.72 24.70
CA GLU A 312 9.36 -5.80 23.71
C GLU A 312 8.42 -5.37 22.58
N ILE A 313 7.36 -4.61 22.87
CA ILE A 313 6.46 -4.07 21.84
C ILE A 313 7.18 -3.04 20.97
N LYS A 314 8.05 -2.21 21.55
CA LYS A 314 8.90 -1.28 20.79
C LYS A 314 9.86 -2.04 19.89
N THR A 315 10.43 -3.15 20.35
CA THR A 315 11.24 -4.06 19.54
C THR A 315 10.43 -4.64 18.38
N ILE A 316 9.19 -5.10 18.61
CA ILE A 316 8.30 -5.58 17.54
C ILE A 316 8.01 -4.47 16.53
N ILE A 317 7.68 -3.26 16.98
CA ILE A 317 7.40 -2.14 16.07
C ILE A 317 8.63 -1.86 15.21
N LYS A 318 9.83 -1.82 15.81
CA LYS A 318 11.06 -1.58 15.09
C LYS A 318 11.35 -2.67 14.05
N PHE A 319 11.18 -3.92 14.44
CA PHE A 319 11.28 -5.08 13.55
C PHE A 319 10.32 -4.97 12.35
N LEU A 320 9.05 -4.63 12.58
CA LEU A 320 8.07 -4.46 11.50
C LEU A 320 8.43 -3.29 10.56
N GLU A 321 8.94 -2.18 11.11
CA GLU A 321 9.43 -1.05 10.31
C GLU A 321 10.62 -1.46 9.41
N ASP A 322 11.56 -2.26 9.94
CA ASP A 322 12.74 -2.73 9.21
C ASP A 322 12.35 -3.72 8.09
N ILE A 323 11.42 -4.65 8.37
CA ILE A 323 10.82 -5.52 7.34
C ILE A 323 10.18 -4.68 6.24
N HIS A 324 9.34 -3.72 6.61
CA HIS A 324 8.61 -2.89 5.64
C HIS A 324 9.60 -2.17 4.73
N GLU A 325 10.65 -1.56 5.29
CA GLU A 325 11.70 -0.91 4.50
C GLU A 325 12.42 -1.89 3.55
N GLY A 326 12.74 -3.10 4.02
CA GLY A 326 13.33 -4.18 3.22
C GLY A 326 12.44 -4.55 2.02
N ILE A 327 11.15 -4.78 2.26
CA ILE A 327 10.18 -5.10 1.21
C ILE A 327 10.08 -3.98 0.18
N LEU A 328 10.09 -2.71 0.61
CA LEU A 328 10.03 -1.57 -0.32
C LEU A 328 11.28 -1.49 -1.21
N LYS A 329 12.46 -1.74 -0.65
CA LYS A 329 13.72 -1.76 -1.41
C LYS A 329 13.70 -2.88 -2.46
N TYR A 330 13.32 -4.09 -2.07
CA TYR A 330 13.18 -5.21 -2.98
C TYR A 330 12.18 -4.89 -4.10
N SER A 331 10.97 -4.45 -3.72
CA SER A 331 9.89 -4.18 -4.67
C SER A 331 10.30 -3.14 -5.70
N TYR A 332 11.04 -2.11 -5.29
CA TYR A 332 11.62 -1.13 -6.21
C TYR A 332 12.65 -1.76 -7.17
N LYS A 333 13.53 -2.64 -6.69
CA LYS A 333 14.50 -3.37 -7.54
C LYS A 333 13.78 -4.27 -8.55
N TRP A 334 12.85 -5.11 -8.06
CA TRP A 334 12.05 -6.04 -8.84
C TRP A 334 11.25 -5.34 -9.94
N ILE A 335 10.47 -4.31 -9.58
CA ILE A 335 9.65 -3.62 -10.59
C ILE A 335 10.52 -2.93 -11.63
N ASN A 336 11.65 -2.34 -11.22
CA ASN A 336 12.59 -1.70 -12.14
C ASN A 336 13.14 -2.72 -13.15
N LYS A 337 13.56 -3.92 -12.71
CA LYS A 337 13.98 -5.02 -13.61
C LYS A 337 12.86 -5.45 -14.57
N LYS A 338 11.60 -5.56 -14.10
CA LYS A 338 10.47 -5.98 -14.93
C LYS A 338 10.07 -4.93 -15.98
N ILE A 339 10.18 -3.64 -15.67
CA ILE A 339 9.73 -2.57 -16.57
C ILE A 339 10.85 -1.90 -17.36
N ASP A 340 12.06 -1.82 -16.83
CA ASP A 340 13.22 -1.27 -17.53
C ASP A 340 13.84 -2.35 -18.44
N ASN A 341 13.53 -2.25 -19.73
CA ASN A 341 14.09 -3.14 -20.75
C ASN A 341 15.30 -2.53 -21.47
N THR A 342 16.03 -1.61 -20.83
CA THR A 342 17.19 -0.96 -21.46
C THR A 342 18.44 -1.83 -21.51
N GLY A 343 18.46 -2.98 -20.81
CA GLY A 343 19.47 -4.05 -20.93
C GLY A 343 20.88 -3.60 -20.56
N LEU A 344 21.06 -3.06 -19.34
CA LEU A 344 22.35 -2.67 -18.78
C LEU A 344 22.72 -3.53 -17.59
#